data_AF-A0A3P1B3U6-F1
#
_entry.id   AF-A0A3P1B3U6-F1
#
_cell.length_a   1.000
_cell.length_b   1.000
_cell.length_c   1.000
_cell.angle_alpha   90.00
_cell.angle_beta   90.00
_cell.angle_gamma   90.00
#
_symmetry.space_group_name_H-M   'P 1'
#
loop_
_entity.id
_entity.type
_entity.pdbx_description
1 polymer ?
#
loop_
_entity_poly.entity_id
_entity_poly.type
_entity_poly.pdbx_seq_one_letter_code
_entity_poly.pdbx_strand_id
1 'polypeptide(L)'
;MIDFLKLLSNREISILIWLALTFMFLITKSKASFGKFLLVLKALFSKKVIPFYIGIGIYLALIVFSFNKLGIWEFSLYKDFIYWLLTTGMVMFYSVSDLKSYKDFTKIILTATSLTIILEFIVGFYNFSLIWELILIPTLTFISLLTFAAEREKEDSNSQLVAIFFKNILSILGFGFLFYGIYQLIINYNTFFTLGNLKSFLLPPLFTILFLPFIYYVVLFIKYEHVLGNLRRYKFIPDKRKKQIKFAIFKICKYQSLQN
;
A
#
# COMPACT_ATOMS: atom_id res chain seq x y z
N MET A 1 -9.12 19.46 12.53
CA MET A 1 -8.60 18.20 13.12
C MET A 1 -9.73 17.37 13.74
N ILE A 2 -10.61 17.98 14.54
CA ILE A 2 -11.81 17.33 15.09
C ILE A 2 -12.76 16.82 13.99
N ASP A 3 -12.85 17.50 12.85
CA ASP A 3 -13.71 17.08 11.74
C ASP A 3 -13.23 15.83 11.00
N PHE A 4 -11.90 15.56 10.99
CA PHE A 4 -11.36 14.35 10.38
C PHE A 4 -11.64 13.11 11.22
N LEU A 5 -11.57 13.23 12.55
CA LEU A 5 -11.92 12.13 13.46
C LEU A 5 -13.41 11.76 13.39
N LYS A 6 -14.29 12.72 13.05
CA LYS A 6 -15.72 12.45 12.84
C LYS A 6 -16.02 11.71 11.54
N LEU A 7 -15.10 11.71 10.58
CA LEU A 7 -15.19 10.94 9.33
C LEU A 7 -14.75 9.48 9.53
N LEU A 8 -14.19 9.15 10.70
CA LEU A 8 -13.70 7.81 10.96
C LEU A 8 -14.85 6.86 11.31
N SER A 9 -14.74 5.66 10.77
CA SER A 9 -15.67 4.58 11.03
C SER A 9 -15.40 3.89 12.37
N ASN A 10 -16.40 3.20 12.94
CA ASN A 10 -16.19 2.42 14.17
C ASN A 10 -15.07 1.39 14.01
N ARG A 11 -14.90 0.82 12.81
CA ARG A 11 -13.80 -0.10 12.51
C ARG A 11 -12.46 0.61 12.53
N GLU A 12 -12.35 1.75 11.83
CA GLU A 12 -11.12 2.55 11.79
C GLU A 12 -10.71 2.98 13.22
N ILE A 13 -11.69 3.41 14.04
CA ILE A 13 -11.47 3.74 15.45
C ILE A 13 -10.97 2.51 16.23
N SER A 14 -11.58 1.35 16.06
CA SER A 14 -11.15 0.11 16.72
C SER A 14 -9.72 -0.31 16.31
N ILE A 15 -9.37 -0.22 15.02
CA ILE A 15 -8.02 -0.49 14.51
C ILE A 15 -7.02 0.46 15.18
N LEU A 16 -7.34 1.76 15.25
CA LEU A 16 -6.47 2.75 15.88
C LEU A 16 -6.28 2.49 17.38
N ILE A 17 -7.33 2.11 18.10
CA ILE A 17 -7.26 1.75 19.52
C ILE A 17 -6.32 0.56 19.70
N TRP A 18 -6.52 -0.52 18.94
CA TRP A 18 -5.68 -1.72 19.07
C TRP A 18 -4.24 -1.49 18.62
N LEU A 19 -4.00 -0.69 17.57
CA LEU A 19 -2.65 -0.26 17.18
C LEU A 19 -1.97 0.52 18.32
N ALA A 20 -2.68 1.45 18.97
CA ALA A 20 -2.14 2.20 20.10
C ALA A 20 -1.83 1.30 21.30
N LEU A 21 -2.72 0.38 21.64
CA LEU A 21 -2.54 -0.57 22.75
C LEU A 21 -1.36 -1.51 22.50
N THR A 22 -1.28 -2.11 21.30
CA THR A 22 -0.16 -2.99 20.93
C THR A 22 1.17 -2.24 20.90
N PHE A 23 1.19 -1.02 20.37
CA PHE A 23 2.39 -0.18 20.38
C PHE A 23 2.83 0.18 21.80
N MET A 24 1.90 0.56 22.68
CA MET A 24 2.19 0.86 24.09
C MET A 24 2.70 -0.39 24.83
N PHE A 25 2.12 -1.56 24.56
CA PHE A 25 2.58 -2.84 25.12
C PHE A 25 4.02 -3.17 24.66
N LEU A 26 4.34 -2.97 23.38
CA LEU A 26 5.67 -3.22 22.84
C LEU A 26 6.75 -2.30 23.46
N ILE A 27 6.41 -1.04 23.72
CA ILE A 27 7.31 -0.07 24.36
C ILE A 27 7.54 -0.43 25.82
N THR A 28 6.48 -0.78 26.56
CA THR A 28 6.56 -1.06 28.01
C THR A 28 7.31 -2.36 28.30
N LYS A 29 7.19 -3.39 27.44
CA LYS A 29 7.87 -4.67 27.65
C LYS A 29 9.36 -4.67 27.32
N SER A 30 9.85 -3.74 26.49
CA SER A 30 11.27 -3.72 26.13
C SER A 30 11.71 -2.34 25.62
N LYS A 31 12.55 -1.63 26.39
CA LYS A 31 13.26 -0.43 25.93
C LYS A 31 14.09 -0.71 24.65
N ALA A 32 14.60 -1.94 24.51
CA ALA A 32 15.32 -2.37 23.31
C ALA A 32 14.40 -2.51 22.08
N SER A 33 13.12 -2.84 22.28
CA SER A 33 12.12 -2.91 21.19
C SER A 33 11.87 -1.54 20.57
N PHE A 34 11.70 -0.50 21.41
CA PHE A 34 11.54 0.87 20.92
C PHE A 34 12.77 1.36 20.15
N GLY A 35 13.98 1.05 20.63
CA GLY A 35 15.22 1.35 19.91
C GLY A 35 15.29 0.69 18.52
N LYS A 36 14.89 -0.59 18.41
CA LYS A 36 14.81 -1.28 17.11
C LYS A 36 13.78 -0.66 16.18
N PHE A 37 12.61 -0.30 16.70
CA PHE A 37 11.58 0.40 15.93
C PHE A 37 12.09 1.74 15.37
N LEU A 38 12.79 2.53 16.18
CA LEU A 38 13.41 3.78 15.73
C LEU A 38 14.47 3.55 14.65
N LEU A 39 15.24 2.46 14.72
CA LEU A 39 16.19 2.10 13.66
C LEU A 39 15.47 1.78 12.34
N VAL A 40 14.33 1.08 12.39
CA VAL A 40 13.50 0.81 11.21
C VAL A 40 12.95 2.12 10.63
N LEU A 41 12.40 3.01 11.46
CA LEU A 41 11.97 4.33 11.02
C LEU A 41 13.11 5.13 10.38
N LYS A 42 14.30 5.12 10.99
CA LYS A 42 15.48 5.78 10.44
C LYS A 42 15.92 5.19 9.10
N ALA A 43 15.75 3.89 8.89
CA ALA A 43 16.03 3.23 7.63
C ALA A 43 15.01 3.62 6.54
N LEU A 44 13.72 3.65 6.88
CA LEU A 44 12.64 4.08 5.98
C LEU A 44 12.81 5.54 5.52
N PHE A 45 13.36 6.41 6.38
CA PHE A 45 13.66 7.81 6.07
C PHE A 45 15.15 8.07 5.85
N SER A 46 15.86 7.14 5.22
CA SER A 46 17.26 7.37 4.87
C SER A 46 17.41 8.49 3.83
N LYS A 47 18.57 9.17 3.83
CA LYS A 47 18.87 10.28 2.89
C LYS A 47 18.71 9.90 1.41
N LYS A 48 18.79 8.61 1.08
CA LYS A 48 18.59 8.10 -0.29
C LYS A 48 17.11 8.01 -0.68
N VAL A 49 16.22 7.79 0.29
CA VAL A 49 14.78 7.58 0.05
C VAL A 49 14.01 8.90 0.11
N ILE A 50 14.43 9.86 0.95
CA ILE A 50 13.78 11.17 1.12
C ILE A 50 13.48 11.88 -0.21
N PRO A 51 14.39 11.96 -1.21
CA PRO A 51 14.10 12.62 -2.48
C PRO A 51 12.93 11.98 -3.23
N PHE A 52 12.77 10.66 -3.14
CA PHE A 52 11.64 9.95 -3.75
C PHE A 52 10.33 10.29 -3.05
N TYR A 53 10.29 10.37 -1.72
CA TYR A 53 9.08 10.79 -1.00
C TYR A 53 8.66 12.21 -1.35
N ILE A 54 9.63 13.13 -1.47
CA ILE A 54 9.36 14.50 -1.91
C ILE A 54 8.80 14.48 -3.34
N GLY A 55 9.40 13.70 -4.24
CA GLY A 55 8.92 13.53 -5.61
C GLY A 55 7.49 12.97 -5.67
N ILE A 56 7.19 11.94 -4.88
CA ILE A 56 5.83 11.36 -4.75
C ILE A 56 4.88 12.44 -4.25
N GLY A 57 5.23 13.17 -3.20
CA GLY A 57 4.40 14.23 -2.62
C GLY A 57 4.06 15.34 -3.61
N ILE A 58 5.07 15.83 -4.36
CA ILE A 58 4.86 16.85 -5.39
C ILE A 58 3.96 16.30 -6.50
N TYR A 59 4.23 15.09 -7.00
CA TYR A 59 3.47 14.49 -8.08
C TYR A 59 1.99 14.27 -7.71
N LEU A 60 1.74 13.73 -6.52
CA LEU A 60 0.38 13.53 -6.02
C LEU A 60 -0.33 14.86 -5.73
N ALA A 61 0.38 15.88 -5.22
CA ALA A 61 -0.18 17.20 -5.02
C ALA A 61 -0.63 17.84 -6.35
N LEU A 62 0.13 17.64 -7.44
CA LEU A 62 -0.26 18.09 -8.78
C LEU A 62 -1.52 17.37 -9.28
N ILE A 63 -1.66 16.07 -9.03
CA ILE A 63 -2.87 15.31 -9.36
C ILE A 63 -4.08 15.85 -8.59
N VAL A 64 -3.96 15.98 -7.27
CA VAL A 64 -5.02 16.51 -6.41
C VAL A 64 -5.41 17.93 -6.81
N PHE A 65 -4.44 18.79 -7.11
CA PHE A 65 -4.70 20.14 -7.60
C PHE A 65 -5.46 20.14 -8.93
N SER A 66 -5.09 19.24 -9.85
CA SER A 66 -5.78 19.08 -11.13
C SER A 66 -7.23 18.61 -10.94
N PHE A 67 -7.46 17.65 -10.03
CA PHE A 67 -8.81 17.20 -9.68
C PHE A 67 -9.67 18.27 -9.01
N ASN A 68 -9.05 19.12 -8.19
CA ASN A 68 -9.73 20.26 -7.57
C ASN A 68 -10.19 21.26 -8.64
N LYS A 69 -9.34 21.61 -9.60
CA LYS A 69 -9.72 22.47 -10.74
C LYS A 69 -10.85 21.90 -11.59
N LEU A 70 -10.92 20.58 -11.72
CA LEU A 70 -11.98 19.89 -12.47
C LEU A 70 -13.28 19.71 -11.67
N GLY A 71 -13.33 20.16 -10.41
CA GLY A 71 -14.49 19.96 -9.52
C GLY A 71 -14.72 18.51 -9.10
N ILE A 72 -13.74 17.62 -9.33
CA ILE A 72 -13.81 16.20 -8.96
C ILE A 72 -13.50 16.04 -7.47
N TRP A 73 -12.52 16.80 -6.97
CA TRP A 73 -12.00 16.68 -5.61
C TRP A 73 -12.92 17.30 -4.56
N GLU A 74 -13.15 16.55 -3.48
CA GLU A 74 -13.92 16.98 -2.31
C GLU A 74 -13.14 16.66 -1.04
N PHE A 75 -13.44 17.36 0.06
CA PHE A 75 -12.69 17.17 1.31
C PHE A 75 -12.86 15.75 1.90
N SER A 76 -14.01 15.11 1.66
CA SER A 76 -14.29 13.72 2.07
C SER A 76 -13.26 12.73 1.52
N LEU A 77 -12.76 12.96 0.30
CA LEU A 77 -11.87 12.07 -0.43
C LEU A 77 -10.43 12.03 0.11
N TYR A 78 -10.06 12.96 1.00
CA TYR A 78 -8.73 12.94 1.63
C TYR A 78 -8.50 11.68 2.45
N LYS A 79 -9.53 11.13 3.08
CA LYS A 79 -9.43 9.90 3.86
C LYS A 79 -9.01 8.73 2.97
N ASP A 80 -9.72 8.56 1.86
CA ASP A 80 -9.52 7.45 0.92
C ASP A 80 -8.18 7.59 0.20
N PHE A 81 -7.76 8.81 -0.11
CA PHE A 81 -6.43 9.10 -0.64
C PHE A 81 -5.30 8.72 0.33
N ILE A 82 -5.43 9.03 1.62
CA ILE A 82 -4.44 8.65 2.63
C ILE A 82 -4.37 7.12 2.74
N TYR A 83 -5.51 6.43 2.75
CA TYR A 83 -5.55 4.97 2.76
C TYR A 83 -4.89 4.37 1.54
N TRP A 84 -5.23 4.84 0.34
CA TRP A 84 -4.58 4.41 -0.89
C TRP A 84 -3.07 4.65 -0.86
N LEU A 85 -2.62 5.81 -0.38
CA LEU A 85 -1.20 6.15 -0.33
C LEU A 85 -0.41 5.24 0.61
N LEU A 86 -0.93 5.00 1.83
CA LEU A 86 -0.26 4.18 2.85
C LEU A 86 -0.26 2.70 2.51
N THR A 87 -1.26 2.22 1.77
CA THR A 87 -1.37 0.82 1.38
C THR A 87 -0.73 0.62 0.01
N THR A 88 -1.44 0.98 -1.04
CA THR A 88 -1.08 0.69 -2.43
C THR A 88 0.01 1.58 -2.97
N GLY A 89 0.00 2.88 -2.66
CA GLY A 89 1.06 3.81 -3.04
C GLY A 89 2.42 3.37 -2.51
N MET A 90 2.51 3.05 -1.21
CA MET A 90 3.74 2.55 -0.59
C MET A 90 4.14 1.18 -1.12
N VAL A 91 3.21 0.22 -1.23
CA VAL A 91 3.52 -1.11 -1.79
C VAL A 91 4.10 -0.98 -3.20
N MET A 92 3.46 -0.20 -4.08
CA MET A 92 3.98 0.03 -5.43
C MET A 92 5.38 0.66 -5.43
N PHE A 93 5.63 1.66 -4.58
CA PHE A 93 6.93 2.32 -4.49
C PHE A 93 8.04 1.37 -4.01
N TYR A 94 7.78 0.57 -2.97
CA TYR A 94 8.79 -0.35 -2.44
C TYR A 94 9.03 -1.55 -3.34
N SER A 95 8.01 -2.03 -4.06
CA SER A 95 8.18 -3.11 -5.03
C SER A 95 8.98 -2.72 -6.27
N VAL A 96 9.35 -1.44 -6.43
CA VAL A 96 10.12 -0.96 -7.58
C VAL A 96 11.45 -1.69 -7.75
N SER A 97 12.14 -2.02 -6.65
CA SER A 97 13.44 -2.71 -6.73
C SER A 97 13.34 -4.12 -7.31
N ASP A 98 12.16 -4.73 -7.23
CA ASP A 98 11.93 -6.12 -7.65
C ASP A 98 11.45 -6.23 -9.10
N LEU A 99 11.14 -5.09 -9.74
CA LEU A 99 10.63 -5.01 -11.11
C LEU A 99 11.72 -5.28 -12.15
N LYS A 100 11.71 -6.49 -12.71
CA LYS A 100 12.63 -6.90 -13.79
C LYS A 100 11.95 -6.88 -15.16
N SER A 101 10.66 -7.21 -15.21
CA SER A 101 9.86 -7.39 -16.43
C SER A 101 8.54 -6.61 -16.40
N TYR A 102 7.95 -6.38 -17.58
CA TYR A 102 6.58 -5.86 -17.72
C TYR A 102 5.55 -6.74 -17.01
N LYS A 103 5.74 -8.07 -17.01
CA LYS A 103 4.85 -9.00 -16.29
C LYS A 103 4.84 -8.76 -14.77
N ASP A 104 5.98 -8.36 -14.22
CA ASP A 104 6.10 -8.03 -12.80
C ASP A 104 5.31 -6.75 -12.49
N PHE A 105 5.34 -5.80 -13.41
CA PHE A 105 4.58 -4.54 -13.31
C PHE A 105 3.08 -4.80 -13.22
N THR A 106 2.53 -5.59 -14.15
CA THR A 106 1.10 -5.94 -14.15
C THR A 106 0.68 -6.70 -12.89
N LYS A 107 1.56 -7.58 -12.38
CA LYS A 107 1.29 -8.35 -11.17
C LYS A 107 1.18 -7.46 -9.94
N ILE A 108 2.10 -6.50 -9.78
CA ILE A 108 2.10 -5.57 -8.65
C ILE A 108 0.88 -4.67 -8.69
N ILE A 109 0.50 -4.15 -9.88
CA ILE A 109 -0.72 -3.35 -10.04
C ILE A 109 -1.95 -4.14 -9.61
N LEU A 110 -2.12 -5.36 -10.14
CA LEU A 110 -3.27 -6.20 -9.81
C LEU A 110 -3.30 -6.55 -8.31
N THR A 111 -2.14 -6.79 -7.70
CA THR A 111 -2.04 -7.10 -6.27
C THR A 111 -2.39 -5.90 -5.41
N ALA A 112 -1.84 -4.72 -5.72
CA ALA A 112 -2.06 -3.51 -4.94
C ALA A 112 -3.50 -2.97 -5.11
N THR A 113 -4.02 -3.00 -6.34
CA THR A 113 -5.41 -2.59 -6.62
C THR A 113 -6.41 -3.54 -5.97
N SER A 114 -6.19 -4.86 -6.05
CA SER A 114 -7.10 -5.84 -5.42
C SER A 114 -7.10 -5.72 -3.89
N LEU A 115 -5.94 -5.51 -3.26
CA LEU A 115 -5.86 -5.21 -1.82
C LEU A 115 -6.66 -3.95 -1.46
N THR A 116 -6.60 -2.90 -2.28
CA THR A 116 -7.33 -1.67 -1.98
C THR A 116 -8.83 -1.85 -2.12
N ILE A 117 -9.30 -2.53 -3.18
CA ILE A 117 -10.72 -2.81 -3.37
C ILE A 117 -11.27 -3.67 -2.24
N ILE A 118 -10.51 -4.69 -1.80
CA ILE A 118 -10.90 -5.51 -0.66
C ILE A 118 -10.92 -4.69 0.63
N LEU A 119 -9.90 -3.85 0.87
CA LEU A 119 -9.86 -2.97 2.05
C LEU A 119 -11.00 -1.96 2.05
N GLU A 120 -11.30 -1.33 0.92
CA GLU A 120 -12.36 -0.34 0.80
C GLU A 120 -13.74 -1.01 0.90
N PHE A 121 -13.90 -2.21 0.36
CA PHE A 121 -15.10 -3.00 0.57
C PHE A 121 -15.25 -3.39 2.05
N ILE A 122 -14.21 -3.90 2.70
CA ILE A 122 -14.26 -4.27 4.11
C ILE A 122 -14.53 -3.02 4.95
N VAL A 123 -13.66 -2.02 4.93
CA VAL A 123 -13.69 -0.82 5.78
C VAL A 123 -14.89 0.09 5.48
N GLY A 124 -15.28 0.19 4.21
CA GLY A 124 -16.26 1.15 3.73
C GLY A 124 -17.71 0.67 3.73
N PHE A 125 -18.00 -0.63 3.55
CA PHE A 125 -19.39 -1.05 3.33
C PHE A 125 -20.26 -0.93 4.58
N TYR A 126 -19.87 -1.61 5.66
CA TYR A 126 -20.66 -1.60 6.89
C TYR A 126 -19.78 -1.79 8.11
N ASN A 127 -19.98 -0.91 9.09
CA ASN A 127 -19.32 -0.93 10.37
C ASN A 127 -20.27 -1.48 11.40
N PHE A 128 -19.82 -2.45 12.19
CA PHE A 128 -20.56 -2.87 13.37
C PHE A 128 -20.53 -1.74 14.41
N SER A 129 -21.31 -1.88 15.48
CA SER A 129 -21.15 -0.98 16.64
C SER A 129 -19.71 -1.04 17.15
N LEU A 130 -19.21 0.06 17.71
CA LEU A 130 -17.83 0.15 18.19
C LEU A 130 -17.43 -1.01 19.12
N ILE A 131 -18.33 -1.46 20.00
CA ILE A 131 -18.09 -2.57 20.93
C ILE A 131 -17.82 -3.88 20.16
N TRP A 132 -18.63 -4.17 19.15
CA TRP A 132 -18.45 -5.35 18.30
C TRP A 132 -17.16 -5.29 17.48
N GLU A 133 -16.83 -4.13 16.90
CA GLU A 133 -15.55 -3.93 16.19
C GLU A 133 -14.34 -4.10 17.13
N LEU A 134 -14.44 -3.68 18.39
CA LEU A 134 -13.38 -3.85 19.39
C LEU A 134 -13.12 -5.32 19.76
N ILE A 135 -14.12 -6.20 19.62
CA ILE A 135 -13.98 -7.65 19.85
C ILE A 135 -13.54 -8.36 18.56
N LEU A 136 -14.12 -7.97 17.43
CA LEU A 136 -13.93 -8.63 16.14
C LEU A 136 -12.51 -8.45 15.59
N ILE A 137 -11.94 -7.25 15.68
CA ILE A 137 -10.60 -6.97 15.15
C ILE A 137 -9.49 -7.79 15.84
N PRO A 138 -9.38 -7.82 17.19
CA PRO A 138 -8.35 -8.60 17.86
C PRO A 138 -8.57 -10.10 17.68
N THR A 139 -9.82 -10.58 17.60
CA THR A 139 -10.09 -12.01 17.36
C THR A 139 -9.65 -12.44 15.97
N LEU A 140 -9.99 -11.68 14.92
CA LEU A 140 -9.49 -11.94 13.56
C LEU A 140 -7.96 -11.86 13.49
N THR A 141 -7.36 -10.88 14.16
CA THR A 141 -5.90 -10.71 14.19
C THR A 141 -5.24 -11.89 14.89
N PHE A 142 -5.79 -12.34 16.00
CA PHE A 142 -5.29 -13.49 16.75
C PHE A 142 -5.36 -14.78 15.95
N ILE A 143 -6.50 -15.07 15.30
CA ILE A 143 -6.65 -16.23 14.40
C ILE A 143 -5.64 -16.16 13.24
N SER A 144 -5.44 -14.97 12.67
CA SER A 144 -4.48 -14.77 11.58
C SER A 144 -3.04 -15.03 12.04
N LEU A 145 -2.67 -14.57 13.24
CA LEU A 145 -1.35 -14.82 13.82
C LEU A 145 -1.13 -16.31 14.12
N LEU A 146 -2.14 -17.01 14.65
CA LEU A 146 -2.08 -18.46 14.87
C LEU A 146 -1.90 -19.21 13.55
N THR A 147 -2.65 -18.83 12.50
CA THR A 147 -2.51 -19.40 11.16
C THR A 147 -1.09 -19.23 10.64
N PHE A 148 -0.54 -18.02 10.73
CA PHE A 148 0.81 -17.72 10.27
C PHE A 148 1.89 -18.48 11.07
N ALA A 149 1.73 -18.58 12.40
CA ALA A 149 2.65 -19.33 13.24
C ALA A 149 2.64 -20.82 12.87
N ALA A 150 1.46 -21.40 12.68
CA ALA A 150 1.29 -22.80 12.30
C ALA A 150 1.83 -23.11 10.90
N GLU A 151 1.67 -22.20 9.92
CA GLU A 151 2.24 -22.36 8.57
C GLU A 151 3.78 -22.35 8.54
N ARG A 152 4.42 -21.77 9.56
CA ARG A 152 5.87 -21.68 9.66
C ARG A 152 6.51 -22.99 10.10
N GLU A 153 5.78 -23.79 10.88
CA GLU A 153 6.22 -25.11 11.39
C GLU A 153 5.86 -26.22 10.39
N LYS A 154 6.39 -26.12 9.17
CA LYS A 154 6.04 -27.01 8.05
C LYS A 154 6.30 -28.50 8.29
N GLU A 155 7.13 -28.85 9.28
CA GLU A 155 7.54 -30.24 9.55
C GLU A 155 6.55 -30.99 10.45
N ASP A 156 5.64 -30.30 11.15
CA ASP A 156 4.62 -30.93 12.00
C ASP A 156 3.26 -31.02 11.28
N SER A 157 2.78 -32.25 11.07
CA SER A 157 1.50 -32.51 10.42
C SER A 157 0.31 -31.96 11.23
N ASN A 158 0.41 -31.92 12.57
CA ASN A 158 -0.64 -31.34 13.41
C ASN A 158 -0.72 -29.81 13.24
N SER A 159 0.43 -29.14 13.20
CA SER A 159 0.50 -27.70 12.92
C SER A 159 -0.08 -27.35 11.55
N GLN A 160 0.15 -28.16 10.52
CA GLN A 160 -0.48 -27.97 9.20
C GLN A 160 -2.01 -28.11 9.25
N LEU A 161 -2.54 -29.08 10.00
CA LEU A 161 -4.00 -29.24 10.18
C LEU A 161 -4.62 -28.01 10.87
N VAL A 162 -3.95 -27.48 11.89
CA VAL A 162 -4.37 -26.26 12.60
C VAL A 162 -4.37 -25.05 11.66
N ALA A 163 -3.34 -24.90 10.82
CA ALA A 163 -3.28 -23.83 9.82
C ALA A 163 -4.44 -23.90 8.83
N ILE A 164 -4.74 -25.08 8.29
CA ILE A 164 -5.85 -25.29 7.35
C ILE A 164 -7.19 -24.98 8.03
N PHE A 165 -7.38 -25.42 9.29
CA PHE A 165 -8.59 -25.17 10.06
C PHE A 165 -8.84 -23.66 10.25
N PHE A 166 -7.85 -22.93 10.76
CA PHE A 166 -8.00 -21.49 10.97
C PHE A 166 -8.12 -20.72 9.65
N LYS A 167 -7.44 -21.15 8.58
CA LYS A 167 -7.61 -20.59 7.25
C LYS A 167 -9.03 -20.79 6.72
N ASN A 168 -9.63 -21.96 6.95
CA ASN A 168 -11.03 -22.22 6.59
C ASN A 168 -11.98 -21.34 7.40
N ILE A 169 -11.75 -21.15 8.71
CA ILE A 169 -12.53 -20.22 9.53
C ILE A 169 -12.42 -18.79 8.99
N LEU A 170 -11.21 -18.30 8.72
CA LEU A 170 -10.98 -16.96 8.16
C LEU A 170 -11.68 -16.80 6.81
N SER A 171 -11.64 -17.85 5.98
CA SER A 171 -12.33 -17.87 4.68
C SER A 171 -13.84 -17.78 4.85
N ILE A 172 -14.44 -18.59 5.73
CA ILE A 172 -15.89 -18.56 6.02
C ILE A 172 -16.32 -17.20 6.56
N LEU A 173 -15.57 -16.63 7.50
CA LEU A 173 -15.84 -15.30 8.05
C LEU A 173 -15.71 -14.22 6.97
N GLY A 174 -14.67 -14.29 6.15
CA GLY A 174 -14.44 -13.37 5.03
C GLY A 174 -15.59 -13.41 4.01
N PHE A 175 -16.00 -14.61 3.57
CA PHE A 175 -17.16 -14.77 2.70
C PHE A 175 -18.46 -14.31 3.38
N GLY A 176 -18.64 -14.57 4.68
CA GLY A 176 -19.78 -14.08 5.44
C GLY A 176 -19.89 -12.56 5.42
N PHE A 177 -18.78 -11.85 5.64
CA PHE A 177 -18.74 -10.38 5.53
C PHE A 177 -18.99 -9.90 4.09
N LEU A 178 -18.46 -10.61 3.08
CA LEU A 178 -18.74 -10.29 1.67
C LEU A 178 -20.23 -10.42 1.35
N PHE A 179 -20.86 -11.54 1.71
CA PHE A 179 -22.30 -11.76 1.47
C PHE A 179 -23.15 -10.75 2.23
N TYR A 180 -22.82 -10.46 3.49
CA TYR A 180 -23.53 -9.45 4.27
C TYR A 180 -23.40 -8.06 3.65
N GLY A 181 -22.20 -7.68 3.21
CA GLY A 181 -21.95 -6.43 2.50
C GLY A 181 -22.78 -6.31 1.22
N ILE A 182 -22.81 -7.36 0.40
CA ILE A 182 -23.63 -7.42 -0.83
C ILE A 182 -25.13 -7.35 -0.51
N TYR A 183 -25.59 -8.10 0.49
CA TYR A 183 -27.01 -8.08 0.91
C TYR A 183 -27.45 -6.67 1.32
N GLN A 184 -26.62 -5.99 2.11
CA GLN A 184 -26.89 -4.62 2.51
C GLN A 184 -26.80 -3.63 1.35
N LEU A 185 -25.89 -3.84 0.39
CA LEU A 185 -25.82 -3.08 -0.86
C LEU A 185 -27.15 -3.14 -1.61
N ILE A 186 -27.72 -4.34 -1.75
CA ILE A 186 -28.97 -4.55 -2.49
C ILE A 186 -30.15 -3.87 -1.79
N ILE A 187 -30.24 -3.99 -0.46
CA ILE A 187 -31.35 -3.41 0.32
C ILE A 187 -31.25 -1.88 0.40
N ASN A 188 -30.05 -1.35 0.62
CA ASN A 188 -29.81 0.07 0.83
C ASN A 188 -29.06 0.71 -0.36
N TYR A 189 -29.36 0.31 -1.59
CA TYR A 189 -28.62 0.77 -2.77
C TYR A 189 -28.62 2.31 -2.92
N ASN A 190 -29.70 2.97 -2.49
CA ASN A 190 -29.83 4.43 -2.56
C ASN A 190 -28.79 5.18 -1.70
N THR A 191 -28.35 4.60 -0.58
CA THR A 191 -27.29 5.20 0.25
C THR A 191 -25.91 4.90 -0.31
N PHE A 192 -25.76 3.82 -1.08
CA PHE A 192 -24.52 3.43 -1.72
C PHE A 192 -24.23 4.25 -2.99
N PHE A 193 -25.21 4.39 -3.89
CA PHE A 193 -25.07 5.11 -5.18
C PHE A 193 -25.18 6.64 -5.05
N THR A 194 -24.48 7.22 -4.07
CA THR A 194 -24.29 8.67 -4.02
C THR A 194 -23.03 9.04 -4.83
N LEU A 195 -23.03 10.24 -5.42
CA LEU A 195 -21.86 10.73 -6.16
C LEU A 195 -20.58 10.74 -5.31
N GLY A 196 -20.69 11.05 -4.01
CA GLY A 196 -19.56 11.05 -3.09
C GLY A 196 -18.97 9.65 -2.86
N ASN A 197 -19.82 8.65 -2.62
CA ASN A 197 -19.36 7.27 -2.42
C ASN A 197 -18.80 6.66 -3.70
N LEU A 198 -19.37 7.00 -4.86
CA LEU A 198 -18.86 6.57 -6.16
C LEU A 198 -17.48 7.19 -6.44
N LYS A 199 -17.28 8.46 -6.10
CA LYS A 199 -15.97 9.11 -6.14
C LYS A 199 -14.97 8.42 -5.22
N SER A 200 -15.34 8.12 -3.96
CA SER A 200 -14.50 7.37 -3.02
C SER A 200 -14.07 6.03 -3.61
N PHE A 201 -15.03 5.21 -4.03
CA PHE A 201 -14.78 3.86 -4.55
C PHE A 201 -13.87 3.84 -5.80
N LEU A 202 -14.01 4.84 -6.69
CA LEU A 202 -13.20 4.93 -7.90
C LEU A 202 -11.85 5.61 -7.67
N LEU A 203 -11.64 6.26 -6.52
CA LEU A 203 -10.45 7.04 -6.25
C LEU A 203 -9.20 6.15 -6.20
N PRO A 204 -9.15 5.01 -5.48
CA PRO A 204 -7.93 4.22 -5.43
C PRO A 204 -7.49 3.59 -6.75
N PRO A 205 -8.39 3.00 -7.57
CA PRO A 205 -8.03 2.58 -8.93
C PRO A 205 -7.51 3.75 -9.79
N LEU A 206 -8.15 4.91 -9.73
CA LEU A 206 -7.77 6.08 -10.51
C LEU A 206 -6.38 6.61 -10.12
N PHE A 207 -6.10 6.75 -8.82
CA PHE A 207 -4.77 7.13 -8.33
C PHE A 207 -3.71 6.08 -8.67
N THR A 208 -4.05 4.80 -8.64
CA THR A 208 -3.13 3.73 -9.05
C THR A 208 -2.68 3.92 -10.50
N ILE A 209 -3.62 4.13 -11.43
CA ILE A 209 -3.33 4.35 -12.85
C ILE A 209 -2.49 5.63 -13.02
N LEU A 210 -2.88 6.72 -12.37
CA LEU A 210 -2.16 8.00 -12.45
C LEU A 210 -0.78 7.95 -11.80
N PHE A 211 -0.53 7.02 -10.88
CA PHE A 211 0.77 6.85 -10.25
C PHE A 211 1.75 6.01 -11.08
N LEU A 212 1.26 5.22 -12.05
CA LEU A 212 2.11 4.37 -12.90
C LEU A 212 3.20 5.13 -13.66
N PRO A 213 2.94 6.29 -14.28
CA PRO A 213 3.99 7.05 -14.97
C PRO A 213 5.13 7.46 -14.02
N PHE A 214 4.79 7.83 -12.79
CA PHE A 214 5.78 8.17 -11.77
C PHE A 214 6.60 6.94 -11.37
N ILE A 215 5.94 5.80 -11.09
CA ILE A 215 6.63 4.55 -10.76
C ILE A 215 7.57 4.12 -11.89
N TYR A 216 7.12 4.21 -13.14
CA TYR A 216 7.95 3.93 -14.31
C TYR A 216 9.21 4.80 -14.33
N TYR A 217 9.07 6.11 -14.08
CA TYR A 217 10.20 7.02 -14.00
C TYR A 217 11.18 6.64 -12.88
N VAL A 218 10.69 6.23 -11.71
CA VAL A 218 11.52 5.78 -10.59
C VAL A 218 12.30 4.49 -10.94
N VAL A 219 11.64 3.51 -11.56
CA VAL A 219 12.31 2.29 -12.06
C VAL A 219 13.46 2.64 -13.00
N LEU A 220 13.18 3.55 -13.95
CA LEU A 220 14.14 3.99 -14.93
C LEU A 220 15.31 4.70 -14.23
N PHE A 221 15.03 5.65 -13.33
CA PHE A 221 16.05 6.34 -12.54
C PHE A 221 16.96 5.37 -11.77
N ILE A 222 16.41 4.38 -11.08
CA ILE A 222 17.18 3.39 -10.30
C ILE A 222 18.07 2.55 -11.22
N LYS A 223 17.56 2.10 -12.37
CA LYS A 223 18.36 1.37 -13.37
C LYS A 223 19.51 2.22 -13.88
N TYR A 224 19.27 3.50 -14.16
CA TYR A 224 20.33 4.43 -14.55
C TYR A 224 21.36 4.63 -13.45
N GLU A 225 20.94 4.85 -12.21
CA GLU A 225 21.86 5.02 -11.07
C GLU A 225 22.73 3.78 -10.89
N HIS A 226 22.16 2.58 -11.00
CA HIS A 226 22.89 1.31 -10.89
C HIS A 226 23.96 1.17 -12.00
N VAL A 227 23.59 1.41 -13.26
CA VAL A 227 24.52 1.33 -14.40
C VAL A 227 25.63 2.39 -14.28
N LEU A 228 25.26 3.62 -13.93
CA LEU A 228 26.20 4.73 -13.75
C LEU A 228 27.12 4.53 -12.55
N GLY A 229 26.62 3.94 -11.47
CA GLY A 229 27.37 3.57 -10.28
C GLY A 229 28.43 2.52 -10.60
N ASN A 230 28.05 1.48 -11.34
CA ASN A 230 28.98 0.44 -11.81
C ASN A 230 30.05 1.02 -12.74
N LEU A 231 29.66 1.85 -13.72
CA LEU A 231 30.59 2.58 -14.59
C LEU A 231 31.59 3.45 -13.82
N ARG A 232 31.18 4.06 -12.71
CA ARG A 232 32.04 4.91 -11.87
C ARG A 232 33.06 4.09 -11.08
N ARG A 233 32.72 2.85 -10.69
CA ARG A 233 33.61 1.92 -9.96
C ARG A 233 34.75 1.38 -10.82
N TYR A 234 34.59 1.28 -12.14
CA TYR A 234 35.66 0.87 -13.04
C TYR A 234 36.72 1.97 -13.18
N LYS A 235 37.79 1.90 -12.37
CA LYS A 235 38.92 2.84 -12.41
C LYS A 235 39.76 2.75 -13.68
N PHE A 236 39.71 1.62 -14.39
CA PHE A 236 40.48 1.38 -15.61
C PHE A 236 39.93 2.04 -16.88
N ILE A 237 38.70 2.58 -16.85
CA ILE A 237 38.08 3.24 -18.01
C ILE A 237 38.35 4.75 -17.94
N PRO A 238 38.95 5.36 -18.98
CA PRO A 238 39.15 6.81 -19.04
C PRO A 238 37.84 7.60 -18.98
N ASP A 239 37.85 8.77 -18.33
CA ASP A 239 36.63 9.58 -18.12
C ASP A 239 35.96 10.06 -19.42
N LYS A 240 36.75 10.29 -20.49
CA LYS A 240 36.21 10.57 -21.83
C LYS A 240 35.33 9.42 -22.35
N ARG A 241 35.77 8.16 -22.17
CA ARG A 241 35.05 6.96 -22.60
C ARG A 241 33.82 6.71 -21.71
N LYS A 242 33.92 6.98 -20.40
CA LYS A 242 32.74 6.97 -19.51
C LYS A 242 31.67 7.96 -19.95
N LYS A 243 32.02 9.20 -20.34
CA LYS A 243 31.05 10.18 -20.86
C LYS A 243 30.38 9.71 -22.15
N GLN A 244 31.12 9.10 -23.08
CA GLN A 244 30.56 8.54 -24.32
C GLN A 244 29.58 7.40 -24.03
N ILE A 245 29.92 6.49 -23.12
CA ILE A 245 29.03 5.39 -22.72
C ILE A 245 27.74 5.93 -22.07
N LYS A 246 27.82 6.95 -21.21
CA LYS A 246 26.62 7.60 -20.64
C LYS A 246 25.70 8.17 -21.73
N PHE A 247 26.29 8.82 -22.73
CA PHE A 247 25.53 9.42 -23.83
C PHE A 247 24.90 8.37 -24.74
N ALA A 248 25.60 7.26 -25.00
CA ALA A 248 25.10 6.13 -25.76
C ALA A 248 23.93 5.42 -25.06
N ILE A 249 24.04 5.18 -23.74
CA ILE A 249 22.95 4.59 -22.94
C ILE A 249 21.70 5.49 -22.96
N PHE A 250 21.88 6.81 -22.82
CA PHE A 250 20.76 7.76 -22.91
C PHE A 250 20.05 7.71 -24.28
N LYS A 251 20.82 7.53 -25.36
CA LYS A 251 20.30 7.47 -26.73
C LYS A 251 19.55 6.15 -27.03
N ILE A 252 20.05 5.01 -26.53
CA ILE A 252 19.45 3.69 -26.73
C ILE A 252 18.15 3.53 -25.93
N CYS A 253 18.12 3.98 -24.68
CA CYS A 253 16.91 3.90 -23.85
C CYS A 253 15.77 4.79 -24.37
N LYS A 254 16.08 5.96 -24.95
CA LYS A 254 15.07 6.83 -25.59
C LYS A 254 14.43 6.18 -26.82
N TYR A 255 15.14 5.29 -27.50
CA TYR A 255 14.66 4.57 -28.68
C TYR A 255 13.78 3.37 -28.30
N GLN A 256 14.17 2.61 -27.25
CA GLN A 256 13.36 1.48 -26.75
C GLN A 256 12.08 1.90 -26.01
N SER A 257 12.03 3.11 -25.44
CA SER A 257 10.80 3.65 -24.83
C SER A 257 9.77 4.17 -25.85
N LEU A 258 10.12 4.25 -27.14
CA LEU A 258 9.25 4.71 -28.23
C LEU A 258 8.70 3.56 -29.09
N GLN A 259 9.20 2.33 -28.92
CA GLN A 259 8.81 1.15 -29.68
C GLN A 259 7.92 0.14 -28.91
N ASN A 260 7.71 0.37 -27.61
CA ASN A 260 6.77 -0.37 -26.75
C ASN A 260 5.72 0.59 -26.20
#